data_AF-A0A251T3D0-F1
#
_entry.id   AF-A0A251T3D0-F1
#
_cell.length_a   1.000
_cell.length_b   1.000
_cell.length_c   1.000
_cell.angle_alpha   90.00
_cell.angle_beta   90.00
_cell.angle_gamma   90.00
#
_symmetry.space_group_name_H-M   'P 1'
#
loop_
_entity.id
_entity.type
_entity.pdbx_description
1 polymer ?
#
loop_
_entity_poly.entity_id
_entity_poly.type
_entity_poly.pdbx_seq_one_letter_code
_entity_poly.pdbx_strand_id
1 'polypeptide(L)'
;MKRSYNICCVVVLSALMLVLMGQVPGSAAANCNYMELVVCAGAVTSPQPPSSDCCARVKEQKTCFCGYLQNPTLRQYVTPKDAQRVARECGVALPKC
;
A
#
# COMPACT_ATOMS: atom_id res chain seq x y z
N MET A 1 44.75 5.29 4.32
CA MET A 1 43.80 5.66 5.39
C MET A 1 42.49 6.25 4.86
N LYS A 2 42.50 7.30 4.02
CA LYS A 2 41.27 7.92 3.45
C LYS A 2 40.40 6.97 2.59
N ARG A 3 41.02 6.10 1.79
CA ARG A 3 40.32 5.09 0.98
C ARG A 3 39.57 4.04 1.83
N SER A 4 40.19 3.56 2.91
CA SER A 4 39.57 2.59 3.82
C SER A 4 38.37 3.17 4.57
N TYR A 5 38.45 4.44 4.97
CA TYR A 5 37.34 5.16 5.63
C TYR A 5 36.11 5.30 4.70
N ASN A 6 36.32 5.69 3.45
CA ASN A 6 35.24 5.83 2.47
C ASN A 6 34.58 4.49 2.13
N ILE A 7 35.35 3.40 2.05
CA ILE A 7 34.81 2.05 1.80
C ILE A 7 33.95 1.59 2.98
N CYS A 8 34.41 1.77 4.22
CA CYS A 8 33.61 1.41 5.40
C CYS A 8 32.31 2.22 5.51
N CYS A 9 32.35 3.52 5.24
CA CYS A 9 31.14 4.36 5.28
C CYS A 9 30.11 3.94 4.23
N VAL A 10 30.54 3.61 3.01
CA VAL A 10 29.63 3.15 1.95
C VAL A 10 29.01 1.81 2.29
N VAL A 11 29.77 0.86 2.86
CA VAL A 11 29.27 -0.46 3.26
C VAL A 11 28.24 -0.33 4.39
N VAL A 12 28.52 0.49 5.42
CA VAL A 12 27.60 0.70 6.54
C VAL A 12 26.31 1.40 6.10
N LEU A 13 26.40 2.40 5.22
CA LEU A 13 25.23 3.09 4.67
C LEU A 13 24.39 2.16 3.78
N SER A 14 25.02 1.32 2.97
CA SER A 14 24.31 0.34 2.14
C SER A 14 23.61 -0.74 2.97
N ALA A 15 24.24 -1.20 4.06
CA ALA A 15 23.64 -2.16 4.99
C ALA A 15 22.45 -1.56 5.77
N LEU A 16 22.52 -0.28 6.15
CA LEU A 16 21.40 0.42 6.80
C LEU A 16 20.18 0.56 5.89
N MET A 17 20.40 0.83 4.59
CA MET A 17 19.32 0.95 3.60
C MET A 17 18.63 -0.40 3.33
N LEU A 18 19.37 -1.51 3.38
CA LEU A 18 18.82 -2.87 3.23
C LEU A 18 17.97 -3.31 4.42
N VAL A 19 18.27 -2.85 5.64
CA VAL A 19 17.51 -3.19 6.85
C VAL A 19 16.22 -2.38 6.98
N LEU A 20 16.15 -1.17 6.38
CA LEU A 20 14.97 -0.31 6.44
C LEU A 20 13.83 -0.74 5.50
N MET A 21 14.11 -1.60 4.52
CA MET A 21 13.09 -2.22 3.69
C MET A 21 12.60 -3.51 4.35
N GLY A 22 11.72 -3.33 5.33
CA GLY A 22 11.04 -4.39 6.05
C GLY A 22 10.55 -5.50 5.12
N GLN A 23 11.20 -6.65 5.24
CA GLN A 23 10.78 -7.92 4.69
C GLN A 23 9.50 -8.34 5.40
N VAL A 24 8.35 -8.04 4.79
CA VAL A 24 7.08 -8.71 5.10
C VAL A 24 7.08 -10.00 4.28
N PRO A 25 7.22 -11.19 4.91
CA PRO A 25 7.20 -12.44 4.17
C PRO A 25 5.74 -12.70 3.77
N GLY A 26 5.41 -12.55 2.49
CA GLY A 26 4.07 -12.87 2.03
C GLY A 26 3.84 -12.58 0.56
N SER A 27 3.80 -13.65 -0.24
CA SER A 27 3.04 -13.78 -1.50
C SER A 27 3.25 -12.66 -2.53
N ALA A 28 4.05 -12.94 -3.58
CA ALA A 28 4.15 -12.17 -4.83
C ALA A 28 3.77 -10.69 -4.65
N ALA A 29 4.69 -9.90 -4.10
CA ALA A 29 4.42 -8.54 -3.66
C ALA A 29 3.80 -7.73 -4.80
N ALA A 30 2.47 -7.56 -4.76
CA ALA A 30 1.85 -6.40 -5.36
C ALA A 30 2.60 -5.21 -4.76
N ASN A 31 3.26 -4.42 -5.61
CA ASN A 31 3.92 -3.22 -5.15
C ASN A 31 2.85 -2.35 -4.50
N CYS A 32 2.86 -2.23 -3.17
CA CYS A 32 1.80 -1.55 -2.43
C CYS A 32 1.81 -0.06 -2.79
N ASN A 33 1.04 0.30 -3.82
CA ASN A 33 0.94 1.64 -4.35
C ASN A 33 -0.52 2.09 -4.37
N TYR A 34 -0.89 2.87 -3.36
CA TYR A 34 -2.24 3.42 -3.23
C TYR A 34 -2.61 4.36 -4.39
N MET A 35 -1.64 4.90 -5.14
CA MET A 35 -1.93 5.68 -6.35
C MET A 35 -2.61 4.86 -7.44
N GLU A 36 -2.41 3.55 -7.47
CA GLU A 36 -3.14 2.67 -8.40
C GLU A 36 -4.64 2.54 -8.04
N LEU A 37 -5.02 2.91 -6.82
CA LEU A 37 -6.43 2.93 -6.38
C LEU A 37 -7.13 4.25 -6.72
N VAL A 38 -6.45 5.22 -7.34
CA VAL A 38 -7.06 6.50 -7.78
C VAL A 38 -8.18 6.26 -8.79
N VAL A 39 -8.13 5.16 -9.56
CA VAL A 39 -9.24 4.74 -10.44
C VAL A 39 -10.55 4.49 -9.67
N CYS A 40 -10.48 4.26 -8.35
CA CYS A 40 -11.64 4.10 -7.48
C CYS A 40 -12.18 5.44 -6.92
N ALA A 41 -11.55 6.59 -7.22
CA ALA A 41 -11.91 7.87 -6.60
C ALA A 41 -13.40 8.21 -6.75
N GLY A 42 -13.99 8.00 -7.93
CA GLY A 42 -15.42 8.22 -8.16
C GLY A 42 -16.33 7.32 -7.32
N ALA A 43 -15.92 6.08 -7.07
CA ALA A 43 -16.64 5.14 -6.22
C ALA A 43 -16.50 5.47 -4.73
N VAL A 44 -15.40 6.11 -4.33
CA VAL A 44 -15.20 6.59 -2.96
C VAL A 44 -16.03 7.84 -2.68
N THR A 45 -16.01 8.82 -3.58
CA THR A 45 -16.65 10.13 -3.37
C THR A 45 -18.15 10.17 -3.68
N SER A 46 -18.67 9.14 -4.33
CA SER A 46 -20.08 9.05 -4.72
C SER A 46 -20.68 7.69 -4.37
N PRO A 47 -22.02 7.57 -4.33
CA PRO A 47 -22.70 6.28 -4.15
C PRO A 47 -22.68 5.41 -5.42
N GLN A 48 -21.99 5.81 -6.49
CA GLN A 48 -21.88 5.00 -7.69
C GLN A 48 -21.08 3.71 -7.44
N PRO A 49 -21.45 2.60 -8.11
CA PRO A 49 -20.71 1.36 -7.98
C PRO A 49 -19.29 1.49 -8.56
N PRO A 50 -18.31 0.75 -8.03
CA PRO A 50 -16.95 0.72 -8.55
C PRO A 50 -16.89 0.13 -9.97
N SER A 51 -15.99 0.68 -10.79
CA SER A 51 -15.69 0.14 -12.11
C SER A 51 -14.98 -1.22 -12.00
N SER A 52 -14.98 -1.98 -13.10
CA SER A 52 -14.23 -3.23 -13.21
C SER A 52 -12.74 -3.04 -12.90
N ASP A 53 -12.16 -1.94 -13.41
CA ASP A 53 -10.74 -1.62 -13.22
C ASP A 53 -10.42 -1.28 -11.77
N CYS A 54 -11.31 -0.53 -11.11
CA CYS A 54 -11.22 -0.31 -9.67
C CYS A 54 -11.21 -1.63 -8.91
N CYS A 55 -12.17 -2.52 -9.20
CA CYS A 55 -12.23 -3.80 -8.51
C CYS A 55 -11.06 -4.74 -8.82
N ALA A 56 -10.48 -4.67 -10.02
CA ALA A 56 -9.26 -5.39 -10.34
C ALA A 56 -8.10 -4.93 -9.43
N ARG A 57 -7.88 -3.61 -9.34
CA ARG A 57 -6.82 -3.02 -8.49
C ARG A 57 -7.02 -3.29 -7.00
N VAL A 58 -8.26 -3.20 -6.51
CA VAL A 58 -8.59 -3.54 -5.12
C VAL A 58 -8.29 -5.02 -4.83
N LYS A 59 -8.54 -5.94 -5.78
CA LYS A 59 -8.25 -7.36 -5.61
C LYS A 59 -6.75 -7.69 -5.66
N GLU A 60 -6.00 -6.99 -6.49
CA GLU A 60 -4.54 -7.13 -6.60
C GLU A 60 -3.83 -6.73 -5.29
N GLN A 61 -4.31 -5.68 -4.62
CA GLN A 61 -3.65 -5.08 -3.46
C GLN A 61 -4.20 -5.55 -2.10
N LYS A 62 -4.86 -6.71 -2.04
CA LYS A 62 -5.47 -7.23 -0.81
C LYS A 62 -4.53 -7.26 0.40
N THR A 63 -3.29 -7.66 0.19
CA THR A 63 -2.25 -7.77 1.22
C THR A 63 -1.81 -6.41 1.77
N CYS A 64 -2.00 -5.32 1.01
CA CYS A 64 -1.56 -3.97 1.37
C CYS A 64 -2.57 -3.22 2.26
N PHE A 65 -3.83 -3.68 2.35
CA PHE A 65 -4.89 -2.92 3.02
C PHE A 65 -4.64 -2.66 4.50
N CYS A 66 -3.96 -3.54 5.24
CA CYS A 66 -3.58 -3.24 6.62
C CYS A 66 -2.70 -2.00 6.70
N GLY A 67 -1.68 -1.91 5.83
CA GLY A 67 -0.80 -0.75 5.76
C GLY A 67 -1.55 0.53 5.39
N TYR A 68 -2.54 0.44 4.49
CA TYR A 68 -3.35 1.60 4.11
C TYR A 68 -4.30 2.05 5.22
N LEU A 69 -4.97 1.12 5.90
CA LEU A 69 -5.90 1.42 6.98
C LEU A 69 -5.19 2.03 8.19
N GLN A 70 -3.95 1.63 8.45
CA GLN A 70 -3.13 2.15 9.55
C GLN A 70 -2.41 3.46 9.19
N ASN A 71 -2.36 3.86 7.93
CA ASN A 71 -1.69 5.09 7.50
C ASN A 71 -2.57 6.33 7.77
N PRO A 72 -2.22 7.20 8.73
CA PRO A 72 -3.02 8.38 9.07
C PRO A 72 -3.10 9.39 7.93
N THR A 73 -2.07 9.48 7.07
CA THR A 73 -2.03 10.39 5.93
C THR A 73 -3.05 10.02 4.86
N LEU A 74 -3.49 8.76 4.77
CA LEU A 74 -4.51 8.35 3.81
C LEU A 74 -5.94 8.64 4.29
N ARG A 75 -6.15 8.78 5.60
CA ARG A 75 -7.47 9.04 6.20
C ARG A 75 -8.07 10.38 5.80
N GLN A 76 -7.25 11.33 5.33
CA GLN A 76 -7.72 12.61 4.79
C GLN A 76 -8.36 12.47 3.39
N TYR A 77 -8.09 11.37 2.67
CA TYR A 77 -8.58 11.16 1.30
C TYR A 77 -9.71 10.13 1.24
N VAL A 78 -9.64 9.09 2.08
CA VAL A 78 -10.61 7.99 2.09
C VAL A 78 -11.01 7.70 3.52
N THR A 79 -12.31 7.75 3.81
CA THR A 79 -12.81 7.35 5.12
C THR A 79 -12.80 5.82 5.24
N PRO A 80 -12.64 5.26 6.45
CA PRO A 80 -12.73 3.80 6.65
C PRO A 80 -14.07 3.22 6.16
N LYS A 81 -15.16 3.98 6.27
CA LYS A 81 -16.49 3.56 5.81
C LYS A 81 -16.54 3.43 4.29
N ASP A 82 -15.98 4.40 3.56
CA ASP A 82 -15.97 4.39 2.09
C ASP A 82 -15.04 3.29 1.56
N ALA A 83 -13.86 3.14 2.16
CA ALA A 83 -12.95 2.04 1.84
C ALA A 83 -13.63 0.67 2.02
N GLN A 84 -14.34 0.48 3.14
CA GLN A 84 -15.05 -0.77 3.42
C GLN A 84 -16.22 -1.00 2.46
N ARG A 85 -16.94 0.05 2.06
CA ARG A 85 -18.01 -0.04 1.06
C ARG A 85 -17.47 -0.49 -0.29
N VAL A 86 -16.44 0.19 -0.80
CA VAL A 86 -15.82 -0.13 -2.11
C VAL A 86 -15.26 -1.55 -2.09
N ALA A 87 -14.56 -1.94 -1.03
CA ALA A 87 -14.03 -3.30 -0.90
C ALA A 87 -15.14 -4.36 -0.93
N ARG A 88 -16.25 -4.13 -0.20
CA ARG A 88 -17.41 -5.04 -0.19
C ARG A 88 -18.03 -5.18 -1.58
N GLU A 89 -18.25 -4.07 -2.28
CA GLU A 89 -18.83 -4.07 -3.63
C GLU A 89 -17.92 -4.76 -4.65
N CYS A 90 -16.60 -4.68 -4.46
CA CYS A 90 -15.64 -5.42 -5.27
C CYS A 90 -15.44 -6.89 -4.84
N GLY A 91 -16.16 -7.39 -3.82
CA GLY A 91 -16.03 -8.76 -3.32
C GLY A 91 -14.71 -9.03 -2.61
N VAL A 92 -14.15 -8.02 -1.95
CA VAL A 92 -12.89 -8.10 -1.21
C VAL A 92 -13.16 -7.95 0.28
N ALA A 93 -12.78 -8.98 1.05
CA ALA A 93 -12.76 -8.92 2.49
C ALA A 93 -11.54 -8.12 2.95
N LEU A 94 -11.77 -7.01 3.65
CA LEU A 94 -10.69 -6.26 4.29
C LEU A 94 -10.15 -7.03 5.50
N PRO A 95 -8.83 -7.09 5.68
CA PRO A 95 -8.23 -7.73 6.84
C PRO A 95 -8.58 -6.98 8.14
N LYS A 96 -8.64 -7.73 9.25
CA LYS A 96 -8.63 -7.13 10.59
C LYS A 96 -7.18 -6.84 10.96
N CYS A 97 -6.89 -5.56 11.09
CA CYS A 97 -5.64 -4.95 11.52
C CYS A 97 -6.02 -3.72 12.36
#